data_AF-A0A2G6B9M1-F1
#
_entry.id   AF-A0A2G6B9M1-F1
#
_cell.length_a   1.000
_cell.length_b   1.000
_cell.length_c   1.000
_cell.angle_alpha   90.00
_cell.angle_beta   90.00
_cell.angle_gamma   90.00
#
_symmetry.space_group_name_H-M   'P 1'
#
loop_
_entity.id
_entity.type
_entity.pdbx_description
1 polymer ?
#
loop_
_entity_poly.entity_id
_entity_poly.type
_entity_poly.pdbx_seq_one_letter_code
_entity_poly.pdbx_strand_id
1 'polypeptide(L)'
;MKKRQILAPLILSLLLLGACNADTENETDVDKEQTEPTENVVKEPVDKSDTTTSNDELKEEFEKEEGVSEVSLIITEDAGGFVLLDFEVTEDMKKEEAEKISKRYYERLEKEYPKHSIDIQARKSGETFVQETKEVK
;
A
#
# COMPACT_ATOMS: atom_id res chain seq x y z
N MET A 1 46.04 -35.86 3.76
CA MET A 1 45.24 -35.92 5.01
C MET A 1 43.88 -35.28 4.77
N LYS A 2 42.90 -35.64 5.61
CA LYS A 2 41.46 -35.81 5.31
C LYS A 2 40.67 -34.54 4.96
N LYS A 3 39.68 -34.78 4.08
CA LYS A 3 38.50 -33.96 3.74
C LYS A 3 37.73 -33.50 4.97
N ARG A 4 37.02 -32.36 4.85
CA ARG A 4 35.63 -32.19 5.31
C ARG A 4 35.01 -30.91 4.74
N GLN A 5 34.21 -31.10 3.70
CA GLN A 5 33.09 -30.22 3.35
C GLN A 5 31.98 -30.48 4.37
N ILE A 6 31.33 -29.42 4.88
CA ILE A 6 30.04 -29.54 5.55
C ILE A 6 29.13 -28.50 4.91
N LEU A 7 28.35 -28.98 3.94
CA LEU A 7 27.10 -28.39 3.49
C LEU A 7 26.21 -28.15 4.72
N ALA A 8 25.70 -26.93 4.89
CA ALA A 8 24.58 -26.67 5.78
C ALA A 8 23.28 -27.10 5.06
N PRO A 9 22.43 -27.94 5.67
CA PRO A 9 21.18 -28.36 5.06
C PRO A 9 20.12 -27.27 5.20
N LEU A 10 19.52 -26.93 4.04
CA LEU A 10 18.19 -26.35 3.91
C LEU A 10 17.22 -27.19 4.77
N ILE A 11 16.64 -26.61 5.82
CA ILE A 11 15.45 -27.17 6.48
C ILE A 11 14.27 -26.27 6.12
N LEU A 12 13.63 -26.70 5.03
CA LEU A 12 12.30 -26.33 4.60
C LEU A 12 11.30 -27.01 5.54
N SER A 13 10.73 -26.27 6.49
CA SER A 13 9.61 -26.76 7.32
C SER A 13 8.32 -26.09 6.86
N LEU A 14 7.58 -26.88 6.06
CA LEU A 14 6.22 -26.64 5.60
C LEU A 14 5.22 -26.84 6.75
N LEU A 15 4.27 -25.91 6.87
CA LEU A 15 2.85 -26.07 7.24
C LEU A 15 2.49 -27.02 8.39
N LEU A 16 1.98 -26.44 9.49
CA LEU A 16 0.89 -27.02 10.30
C LEU A 16 -0.09 -25.90 10.71
N LEU A 17 -1.00 -25.57 9.79
CA LEU A 17 -2.30 -24.97 10.12
C LEU A 17 -3.18 -26.09 10.68
N GLY A 18 -3.23 -26.18 12.01
CA GLY A 18 -4.15 -27.02 12.77
C GLY A 18 -5.45 -26.27 13.06
N ALA A 19 -6.56 -26.95 12.79
CA ALA A 19 -7.93 -26.46 12.75
C ALA A 19 -8.53 -25.97 14.09
N CYS A 20 -9.60 -25.19 13.92
CA CYS A 20 -10.64 -24.86 14.90
C CYS A 20 -11.08 -26.04 15.78
N ASN A 21 -11.30 -25.76 17.07
CA ASN A 21 -12.54 -25.94 17.86
C ASN A 21 -12.23 -26.33 19.29
N ALA A 22 -12.65 -25.50 20.25
CA ALA A 22 -13.28 -25.95 21.49
C ALA A 22 -13.84 -24.74 22.25
N ASP A 23 -15.16 -24.74 22.37
CA ASP A 23 -15.92 -24.36 23.56
C ASP A 23 -15.79 -22.95 24.13
N THR A 24 -16.84 -22.15 23.96
CA THR A 24 -17.45 -21.44 25.10
C THR A 24 -18.94 -21.31 24.84
N GLU A 25 -19.70 -22.22 25.43
CA GLU A 25 -21.13 -22.05 25.72
C GLU A 25 -21.29 -21.00 26.83
N ASN A 26 -22.18 -20.03 26.64
CA ASN A 26 -22.98 -19.46 27.72
C ASN A 26 -24.21 -18.76 27.12
N GLU A 27 -25.37 -19.29 27.48
CA GLU A 27 -26.72 -18.80 27.23
C GLU A 27 -26.98 -17.48 27.95
N THR A 28 -27.69 -16.51 27.35
CA THR A 28 -29.03 -16.02 27.79
C THR A 28 -29.53 -14.80 27.00
N ASP A 29 -30.71 -14.99 26.42
CA ASP A 29 -31.87 -14.08 26.33
C ASP A 29 -31.91 -12.82 25.41
N VAL A 30 -33.12 -12.62 24.88
CA VAL A 30 -33.73 -11.43 24.23
C VAL A 30 -33.30 -11.04 22.81
N ASP A 31 -34.08 -11.45 21.80
CA ASP A 31 -35.11 -10.60 21.15
C ASP A 31 -35.40 -11.11 19.72
N LYS A 32 -36.69 -11.32 19.42
CA LYS A 32 -37.19 -11.65 18.10
C LYS A 32 -37.36 -10.36 17.30
N GLU A 33 -36.32 -9.93 16.61
CA GLU A 33 -36.49 -9.11 15.41
C GLU A 33 -35.91 -9.84 14.19
N GLN A 34 -36.87 -10.33 13.39
CA GLN A 34 -36.71 -10.80 12.03
C GLN A 34 -36.01 -9.71 11.20
N THR A 35 -34.71 -9.86 10.98
CA THR A 35 -34.00 -9.18 9.90
C THR A 35 -33.65 -10.23 8.85
N GLU A 36 -34.25 -10.09 7.68
CA GLU A 36 -33.95 -10.89 6.50
C GLU A 36 -32.45 -10.76 6.17
N PRO A 37 -31.76 -11.84 5.74
CA PRO A 37 -30.40 -11.72 5.26
C PRO A 37 -30.45 -10.96 3.94
N THR A 38 -30.03 -9.70 3.97
CA THR A 38 -29.79 -8.92 2.76
C THR A 38 -28.80 -9.70 1.90
N GLU A 39 -29.18 -9.94 0.65
CA GLU A 39 -28.36 -10.61 -0.36
C GLU A 39 -26.89 -10.21 -0.23
N ASN A 40 -26.02 -11.23 -0.16
CA ASN A 40 -24.61 -11.07 -0.52
C ASN A 40 -24.56 -10.57 -1.96
N VAL A 41 -24.62 -9.25 -2.14
CA VAL A 41 -24.18 -8.59 -3.37
C VAL A 41 -22.68 -8.81 -3.42
N VAL A 42 -22.28 -9.93 -4.01
CA VAL A 42 -20.95 -10.11 -4.55
C VAL A 42 -20.79 -9.00 -5.57
N LYS A 43 -20.20 -7.88 -5.15
CA LYS A 43 -19.77 -6.84 -6.09
C LYS A 43 -18.76 -7.51 -7.00
N GLU A 44 -19.14 -7.75 -8.24
CA GLU A 44 -18.20 -8.15 -9.29
C GLU A 44 -17.02 -7.17 -9.26
N PRO A 45 -15.78 -7.67 -9.46
CA PRO A 45 -14.61 -6.80 -9.52
C PRO A 45 -14.82 -5.81 -10.67
N VAL A 46 -15.09 -4.55 -10.30
CA VAL A 46 -15.21 -3.46 -11.26
C VAL A 46 -13.83 -3.27 -11.88
N ASP A 47 -13.73 -3.53 -13.17
CA ASP A 47 -12.52 -3.22 -13.94
C ASP A 47 -12.34 -1.70 -13.96
N LYS A 48 -11.36 -1.20 -13.21
CA LYS A 48 -11.05 0.23 -13.07
C LYS A 48 -9.99 0.71 -14.06
N SER A 49 -9.54 -0.15 -14.97
CA SER A 49 -8.48 0.18 -15.93
C SER A 49 -8.82 1.41 -16.78
N ASP A 50 -10.09 1.59 -17.14
CA ASP A 50 -10.56 2.74 -17.92
C ASP A 50 -10.46 4.09 -17.19
N THR A 51 -10.36 4.07 -15.85
CA THR A 51 -10.33 5.28 -15.00
C THR A 51 -8.96 5.55 -14.38
N THR A 52 -7.99 4.68 -14.64
CA THR A 52 -6.65 4.75 -14.06
C THR A 52 -5.64 5.16 -15.13
N THR A 53 -4.86 6.19 -14.85
CA THR A 53 -3.83 6.70 -15.74
C THR A 53 -2.51 6.86 -14.99
N SER A 54 -1.44 7.14 -15.73
CA SER A 54 -0.12 7.45 -15.19
C SER A 54 0.46 8.66 -15.93
N ASN A 55 1.46 9.30 -15.34
CA ASN A 55 2.18 10.41 -15.94
C ASN A 55 3.68 10.10 -15.93
N ASP A 56 4.18 9.64 -17.08
CA ASP A 56 5.57 9.20 -17.22
C ASP A 56 6.57 10.35 -17.07
N GLU A 57 6.22 11.56 -17.51
CA GLU A 57 7.08 12.73 -17.36
C GLU A 57 7.32 13.08 -15.88
N LEU A 58 6.26 13.04 -15.05
CA LEU A 58 6.37 13.25 -13.61
C LEU A 58 7.12 12.12 -12.91
N LYS A 59 6.88 10.86 -13.31
CA LYS A 59 7.65 9.72 -12.79
C LYS A 59 9.12 9.90 -13.04
N GLU A 60 9.51 10.19 -14.29
CA GLU A 60 10.89 10.45 -14.66
C GLU A 60 11.47 11.70 -13.98
N GLU A 61 10.66 12.71 -13.66
CA GLU A 61 11.07 13.87 -12.87
C GLU A 61 11.47 13.44 -11.46
N PHE A 62 10.63 12.65 -10.79
CA PHE A 62 10.84 12.20 -9.41
C PHE A 62 11.93 11.13 -9.28
N GLU A 63 12.12 10.26 -10.28
CA GLU A 63 13.20 9.28 -10.29
C GLU A 63 14.61 9.90 -10.37
N LYS A 64 14.72 11.17 -10.78
CA LYS A 64 16.00 11.89 -10.82
C LYS A 64 16.44 12.42 -9.46
N GLU A 65 15.56 12.41 -8.45
CA GLU A 65 15.90 12.87 -7.11
C GLU A 65 16.92 11.93 -6.45
N GLU A 66 17.92 12.50 -5.80
CA GLU A 66 18.98 11.71 -5.19
C GLU A 66 18.42 10.84 -4.05
N GLY A 67 18.75 9.55 -4.07
CA GLY A 67 18.31 8.60 -3.07
C GLY A 67 16.86 8.14 -3.22
N VAL A 68 16.22 8.42 -4.35
CA VAL A 68 14.88 7.94 -4.71
C VAL A 68 14.94 6.88 -5.82
N SER A 69 14.08 5.87 -5.74
CA SER A 69 13.91 4.83 -6.76
C SER A 69 12.49 4.27 -6.73
N GLU A 70 12.17 3.35 -7.66
CA GLU A 70 10.87 2.65 -7.73
C GLU A 70 9.64 3.59 -7.65
N VAL A 71 9.65 4.67 -8.43
CA VAL A 71 8.56 5.64 -8.42
C VAL A 71 7.34 5.05 -9.12
N SER A 72 6.25 4.89 -8.37
CA SER A 72 4.93 4.51 -8.88
C SER A 72 3.99 5.70 -8.73
N LEU A 73 3.42 6.15 -9.85
CA LEU A 73 2.43 7.22 -9.90
C LEU A 73 1.18 6.71 -10.58
N ILE A 74 0.08 6.71 -9.83
CA ILE A 74 -1.24 6.25 -10.26
C ILE A 74 -2.21 7.40 -10.07
N ILE A 75 -2.94 7.75 -11.12
CA ILE A 75 -3.95 8.80 -11.12
C ILE A 75 -5.29 8.14 -11.41
N THR A 76 -6.27 8.33 -10.53
CA THR A 76 -7.62 7.85 -10.76
C THR A 76 -8.59 9.03 -10.83
N GLU A 77 -9.56 8.94 -11.72
CA GLU A 77 -10.61 9.96 -11.90
C GLU A 77 -11.92 9.57 -11.19
N ASP A 78 -11.98 8.36 -10.61
CA ASP A 78 -13.16 7.90 -9.87
C ASP A 78 -13.24 8.54 -8.47
N ALA A 79 -14.46 8.57 -7.91
CA ALA A 79 -14.72 8.95 -6.52
C ALA A 79 -14.12 10.30 -6.06
N GLY A 80 -14.02 11.29 -6.96
CA GLY A 80 -13.51 12.62 -6.65
C GLY A 80 -12.05 12.86 -7.01
N GLY A 81 -11.40 11.87 -7.64
CA GLY A 81 -10.04 12.00 -8.17
C GLY A 81 -8.98 11.77 -7.09
N PHE A 82 -8.08 10.81 -7.34
CA PHE A 82 -6.94 10.52 -6.45
C PHE A 82 -5.63 10.45 -7.23
N VAL A 83 -4.56 10.90 -6.60
CA VAL A 83 -3.18 10.70 -7.04
C VAL A 83 -2.45 9.93 -5.95
N LEU A 84 -1.96 8.75 -6.30
CA LEU A 84 -1.18 7.89 -5.41
C LEU A 84 0.26 7.89 -5.92
N LEU A 85 1.19 8.35 -5.08
CA LEU A 85 2.62 8.36 -5.36
C LEU A 85 3.36 7.53 -4.33
N ASP A 86 3.93 6.41 -4.77
CA ASP A 86 4.83 5.59 -3.95
C ASP A 86 6.25 5.70 -4.51
N PHE A 87 7.25 5.78 -3.64
CA PHE A 87 8.64 5.72 -4.04
C PHE A 87 9.51 5.10 -2.96
N GLU A 88 10.58 4.43 -3.35
CA GLU A 88 11.56 3.83 -2.44
C GLU A 88 12.69 4.82 -2.17
N VAL A 89 13.08 4.97 -0.90
CA VAL A 89 14.25 5.76 -0.48
C VAL A 89 15.40 4.87 -0.08
N THR A 90 16.64 5.38 -0.17
CA THR A 90 17.81 4.63 0.29
C THR A 90 17.76 4.29 1.79
N GLU A 91 18.41 3.18 2.14
CA GLU A 91 18.48 2.69 3.52
C GLU A 91 19.03 3.73 4.51
N ASP A 92 20.01 4.51 4.08
CA ASP A 92 20.69 5.53 4.87
C ASP A 92 19.95 6.87 4.96
N MET A 93 18.91 7.08 4.15
CA MET A 93 18.14 8.33 4.15
C MET A 93 17.47 8.56 5.51
N LYS A 94 17.57 9.78 6.05
CA LYS A 94 16.89 10.11 7.31
C LYS A 94 15.41 10.39 7.09
N LYS A 95 14.61 10.22 8.14
CA LYS A 95 13.16 10.47 8.07
C LYS A 95 12.86 11.92 7.67
N GLU A 96 13.60 12.88 8.21
CA GLU A 96 13.42 14.30 7.92
C GLU A 96 13.79 14.67 6.48
N GLU A 97 14.65 13.89 5.83
CA GLU A 97 14.99 14.06 4.41
C GLU A 97 13.87 13.50 3.54
N ALA A 98 13.36 12.30 3.86
CA ALA A 98 12.21 11.71 3.19
C ALA A 98 10.96 12.60 3.30
N GLU A 99 10.67 13.15 4.49
CA GLU A 99 9.56 14.10 4.70
C GLU A 99 9.70 15.36 3.83
N LYS A 100 10.93 15.86 3.64
CA LYS A 100 11.18 17.00 2.74
C LYS A 100 10.98 16.64 1.27
N ILE A 101 11.32 15.43 0.85
CA ILE A 101 11.08 14.94 -0.50
C ILE A 101 9.57 14.81 -0.74
N SER A 102 8.86 14.10 0.15
CA SER A 102 7.40 13.93 0.09
C SER A 102 6.69 15.26 -0.02
N LYS A 103 7.08 16.27 0.78
CA LYS A 103 6.49 17.61 0.70
C LYS A 103 6.75 18.32 -0.64
N ARG A 104 7.94 18.19 -1.24
CA ARG A 104 8.22 18.77 -2.56
C ARG A 104 7.36 18.12 -3.65
N TYR A 105 7.25 16.79 -3.61
CA TYR A 105 6.40 16.05 -4.54
C TYR A 105 4.94 16.42 -4.37
N TYR A 106 4.48 16.59 -3.13
CA TYR A 106 3.16 17.10 -2.83
C TYR A 106 2.88 18.45 -3.52
N GLU A 107 3.75 19.45 -3.30
CA GLU A 107 3.59 20.78 -3.89
C GLU A 107 3.65 20.77 -5.43
N ARG A 108 4.36 19.81 -6.01
CA ARG A 108 4.42 19.62 -7.47
C ARG A 108 3.15 18.97 -8.01
N LEU A 109 2.62 17.96 -7.33
CA LEU A 109 1.39 17.25 -7.68
C LEU A 109 0.14 18.11 -7.46
N GLU A 110 0.09 18.92 -6.40
CA GLU A 110 -1.03 19.84 -6.13
C GLU A 110 -1.22 20.86 -7.26
N LYS A 111 -0.13 21.25 -7.95
CA LYS A 111 -0.20 22.15 -9.12
C LYS A 111 -0.72 21.45 -10.37
N GLU A 112 -0.37 20.17 -10.55
CA GLU A 112 -0.76 19.39 -11.72
C GLU A 112 -2.21 18.88 -11.60
N TYR A 113 -2.57 18.43 -10.40
CA TYR A 113 -3.84 17.79 -10.08
C TYR A 113 -4.58 18.54 -8.96
N PRO A 114 -4.95 19.81 -9.15
CA PRO A 114 -5.50 20.67 -8.08
C PRO A 114 -6.88 20.24 -7.58
N LYS A 115 -7.53 19.28 -8.26
CA LYS A 115 -8.85 18.75 -7.92
C LYS A 115 -8.79 17.34 -7.35
N HIS A 116 -7.61 16.73 -7.29
CA HIS A 116 -7.44 15.36 -6.82
C HIS A 116 -6.94 15.36 -5.38
N SER A 117 -7.44 14.42 -4.60
CA SER A 117 -6.82 14.06 -3.33
C SER A 117 -5.47 13.40 -3.60
N ILE A 118 -4.46 13.68 -2.78
CA ILE A 118 -3.10 13.19 -3.01
C ILE A 118 -2.65 12.38 -1.79
N ASP A 119 -2.18 11.15 -2.03
CA ASP A 119 -1.51 10.30 -1.06
C ASP A 119 -0.08 10.03 -1.52
N ILE A 120 0.90 10.34 -0.67
CA ILE A 120 2.32 10.18 -0.97
C ILE A 120 2.95 9.28 0.08
N GLN A 121 3.59 8.20 -0.37
CA GLN A 121 4.26 7.24 0.48
C GLN A 121 5.73 7.08 0.09
N ALA A 122 6.62 7.47 1.00
CA ALA A 122 8.03 7.07 0.93
C ALA A 122 8.18 5.71 1.61
N ARG A 123 8.75 4.75 0.89
CA ARG A 123 9.04 3.38 1.35
C ARG A 123 10.53 3.21 1.62
N LYS A 124 10.87 2.37 2.59
CA LYS A 124 12.25 1.96 2.89
C LYS A 124 12.28 0.48 3.18
N SER A 125 13.14 -0.27 2.48
CA SER A 125 13.11 -1.72 2.44
C SER A 125 11.72 -2.27 2.10
N GLY A 126 10.95 -1.55 1.27
CA GLY A 126 9.58 -1.89 0.89
C GLY A 126 8.50 -1.64 1.96
N GLU A 127 8.85 -1.14 3.15
CA GLU A 127 7.90 -0.77 4.20
C GLU A 127 7.60 0.73 4.19
N THR A 128 6.39 1.14 4.61
CA THR A 128 6.04 2.55 4.77
C THR A 128 6.99 3.24 5.78
N PHE A 129 7.71 4.26 5.32
CA PHE A 129 8.64 5.02 6.15
C PHE A 129 8.11 6.43 6.47
N VAL A 130 7.52 7.09 5.47
CA VAL A 130 6.80 8.37 5.61
C VAL A 130 5.55 8.29 4.75
N GLN A 131 4.42 8.80 5.26
CA GLN A 131 3.19 8.92 4.50
C GLN A 131 2.51 10.25 4.81
N GLU A 132 1.97 10.89 3.77
CA GLU A 132 1.14 12.07 3.88
C GLU A 132 -0.05 11.97 2.91
N THR A 133 -1.26 12.13 3.45
CA THR A 133 -2.49 12.17 2.67
C THR A 133 -3.16 13.53 2.84
N LYS A 134 -3.54 14.16 1.74
CA LYS A 134 -4.35 15.37 1.75
C LYS A 134 -5.52 15.25 0.79
N GLU A 135 -6.70 15.27 1.38
CA GLU A 135 -7.98 15.23 0.66
C GLU A 135 -8.36 16.60 0.12
N VAL A 136 -8.96 16.62 -1.06
CA VAL A 136 -9.61 17.82 -1.59
C VAL A 136 -10.97 17.97 -0.89
N LYS A 137 -11.22 19.17 -0.35
CA LYS A 137 -12.45 19.52 0.38
C LYS A 137 -13.58 19.93 -0.54
#